data_AF-A0A962RDD5-F1
#
_entry.id   AF-A0A962RDD5-F1
#
_cell.length_a   1.000
_cell.length_b   1.000
_cell.length_c   1.000
_cell.angle_alpha   90.00
_cell.angle_beta   90.00
_cell.angle_gamma   90.00
#
_symmetry.space_group_name_H-M   'P 1'
#
loop_
_entity.id
_entity.type
_entity.pdbx_description
1 polymer ?
#
loop_
_entity_poly.entity_id
_entity_poly.type
_entity_poly.pdbx_seq_one_letter_code
_entity_poly.pdbx_strand_id
1 'polypeptide(L)'
;MSSQSSSPGFASAEAAELGFYAAFERGDIAAMIAVWSEDPDISCIHPMGPVLRGPSAIGDSWRQILAPQHRLRITLSHQVVFSDAHLCVHCVHENIHHGDRFEDLSVIIATNAYRFDGQGWRMILHHASPGARPARAPSVEPVPPDRAVH
;
A
#
# COMPACT_ATOMS: atom_id res chain seq x y z
N MET A 1 0.39 4.94 36.39
CA MET A 1 0.26 4.40 35.03
C MET A 1 -0.26 5.52 34.17
N SER A 2 0.63 6.20 33.45
CA SER A 2 0.22 7.32 32.60
C SER A 2 -0.52 6.74 31.40
N SER A 3 -1.81 7.05 31.31
CA SER A 3 -2.62 6.84 30.11
C SER A 3 -2.03 7.71 29.01
N GLN A 4 -1.18 7.12 28.16
CA GLN A 4 -0.83 7.73 26.88
C GLN A 4 -2.12 7.75 26.06
N SER A 5 -2.63 8.94 25.78
CA SER A 5 -3.70 9.12 24.80
C SER A 5 -3.12 8.77 23.43
N SER A 6 -3.29 7.52 23.02
CA SER A 6 -3.11 7.12 21.63
C SER A 6 -3.96 8.05 20.75
N SER A 7 -3.44 8.48 19.61
CA SER A 7 -4.25 9.25 18.65
C SER A 7 -5.52 8.44 18.31
N PRO A 8 -6.65 9.08 17.95
CA PRO A 8 -7.83 8.33 17.51
C PRO A 8 -7.45 7.42 16.33
N GLY A 9 -7.92 6.17 16.33
CA GLY A 9 -7.71 5.24 15.24
C GLY A 9 -8.66 5.51 14.07
N PHE A 10 -8.60 4.69 13.03
CA PHE A 10 -9.46 4.85 11.85
C PHE A 10 -10.84 4.23 12.08
N ALA A 11 -11.86 4.73 11.37
CA ALA A 11 -13.24 4.25 11.51
C ALA A 11 -13.46 2.81 10.99
N SER A 12 -12.64 2.37 10.03
CA SER A 12 -12.67 1.02 9.45
C SER A 12 -11.28 0.61 8.94
N ALA A 13 -11.12 -0.67 8.60
CA ALA A 13 -9.91 -1.17 7.96
C ALA A 13 -9.66 -0.51 6.59
N GLU A 14 -10.72 -0.26 5.82
CA GLU A 14 -10.66 0.45 4.53
C GLU A 14 -10.24 1.91 4.70
N ALA A 15 -10.68 2.58 5.78
CA ALA A 15 -10.24 3.93 6.09
C ALA A 15 -8.74 3.97 6.46
N ALA A 16 -8.27 2.98 7.21
CA ALA A 16 -6.84 2.82 7.50
C ALA A 16 -6.03 2.54 6.22
N GLU A 17 -6.54 1.67 5.33
CA GLU A 17 -5.94 1.37 4.04
C GLU A 17 -5.83 2.62 3.15
N LEU A 18 -6.91 3.39 3.04
CA LEU A 18 -6.90 4.66 2.31
C LEU A 18 -5.87 5.62 2.91
N GLY A 19 -5.79 5.69 4.25
CA GLY A 19 -4.79 6.48 4.96
C GLY A 19 -3.36 6.05 4.61
N PHE A 20 -3.10 4.74 4.58
CA PHE A 20 -1.79 4.15 4.25
C PHE A 20 -1.32 4.56 2.86
N TYR A 21 -2.12 4.27 1.83
CA TYR A 21 -1.73 4.57 0.46
C TYR A 21 -1.66 6.06 0.19
N ALA A 22 -2.56 6.84 0.78
CA ALA A 22 -2.51 8.29 0.62
C ALA A 22 -1.29 8.91 1.31
N ALA A 23 -0.82 8.35 2.45
CA ALA A 23 0.44 8.74 3.06
C ALA A 23 1.64 8.35 2.19
N PHE A 24 1.61 7.15 1.59
CA PHE A 24 2.65 6.68 0.69
C PHE A 24 2.79 7.58 -0.55
N GLU A 25 1.69 7.85 -1.27
CA GLU A 25 1.69 8.73 -2.45
C GLU A 25 2.19 10.14 -2.16
N ARG A 26 1.91 10.67 -0.97
CA ARG A 26 2.33 12.02 -0.55
C ARG A 26 3.75 12.08 0.01
N GLY A 27 4.40 10.95 0.28
CA GLY A 27 5.66 10.94 1.02
C GLY A 27 5.51 11.44 2.47
N ASP A 28 4.32 11.33 3.06
CA ASP A 28 4.02 11.88 4.38
C ASP A 28 4.34 10.87 5.48
N ILE A 29 5.53 11.00 6.08
CA ILE A 29 5.97 10.08 7.13
C ILE A 29 5.10 10.15 8.38
N ALA A 30 4.57 11.33 8.73
CA ALA A 30 3.76 11.47 9.94
C ALA A 30 2.42 10.74 9.76
N ALA A 31 1.77 10.93 8.61
CA ALA A 31 0.57 10.19 8.26
C ALA A 31 0.84 8.69 8.11
N MET A 32 1.98 8.29 7.53
CA MET A 32 2.36 6.89 7.37
C MET A 32 2.47 6.20 8.73
N ILE A 33 3.24 6.75 9.66
CA ILE A 33 3.40 6.20 11.02
C ILE A 33 2.05 6.16 11.74
N ALA A 34 1.20 7.17 11.56
CA ALA A 34 -0.12 7.21 12.19
C ALA A 34 -1.05 6.09 11.71
N VAL A 35 -0.81 5.38 10.61
CA VAL A 35 -1.67 4.25 10.22
C VAL A 35 -1.38 2.98 11.02
N TRP A 36 -0.15 2.83 11.49
CA TRP A 36 0.30 1.65 12.20
C TRP A 36 -0.18 1.63 13.66
N SER A 37 -0.39 0.43 14.20
CA SER A 37 -0.55 0.25 15.64
C SER A 37 0.74 0.65 16.37
N GLU A 38 0.61 1.03 17.64
CA GLU A 38 1.74 1.32 18.53
C GLU A 38 2.22 0.06 19.29
N ASP A 39 1.54 -1.08 19.08
CA ASP A 39 1.89 -2.35 19.72
C ASP A 39 3.28 -2.85 19.28
N PRO A 40 4.03 -3.54 20.16
CA PRO A 40 5.30 -4.14 19.78
C PRO A 40 5.16 -5.29 18.78
N ASP A 41 4.00 -5.95 18.77
CA ASP A 41 3.72 -7.16 17.98
C ASP A 41 3.12 -6.85 16.60
N ILE A 42 3.75 -5.92 15.88
CA ILE A 42 3.43 -5.57 14.48
C ILE A 42 4.61 -5.89 13.58
N SER A 43 4.38 -6.06 12.28
CA SER A 43 5.45 -6.37 11.33
C SER A 43 5.31 -5.70 9.98
N CYS A 44 6.45 -5.37 9.37
CA CYS A 44 6.51 -4.90 7.99
C CYS A 44 7.56 -5.73 7.24
N ILE A 45 7.22 -6.18 6.05
CA ILE A 45 8.12 -6.87 5.14
C ILE A 45 8.02 -6.17 3.80
N HIS A 46 9.03 -5.36 3.49
CA HIS A 46 9.17 -4.74 2.17
C HIS A 46 9.59 -5.80 1.14
N PRO A 47 9.37 -5.56 -0.17
CA PRO A 47 9.77 -6.51 -1.20
C PRO A 47 11.24 -6.93 -1.05
N MET A 48 11.48 -8.24 -0.95
CA MET A 48 12.81 -8.85 -0.77
C MET A 48 13.56 -8.42 0.52
N GLY A 49 12.88 -7.74 1.44
CA GLY A 49 13.44 -7.26 2.70
C GLY A 49 13.35 -8.28 3.83
N PRO A 50 14.03 -8.02 4.97
CA PRO A 50 13.85 -8.79 6.19
C PRO A 50 12.52 -8.49 6.86
N VAL A 51 12.15 -9.29 7.86
CA VAL A 51 11.03 -8.98 8.75
C VAL A 51 11.41 -7.86 9.71
N LEU A 52 10.72 -6.73 9.63
CA LEU A 52 10.83 -5.61 10.56
C LEU A 52 9.75 -5.76 11.64
N ARG A 53 10.09 -5.55 12.91
CA ARG A 53 9.16 -5.72 14.04
C ARG A 53 9.08 -4.46 14.90
N GLY A 54 7.85 -4.13 15.29
CA GLY A 54 7.54 -3.02 16.18
C GLY A 54 7.62 -1.62 15.54
N PRO A 55 7.07 -0.60 16.21
CA PRO A 55 6.87 0.72 15.61
C PRO A 55 8.15 1.43 15.16
N SER A 56 9.25 1.29 15.92
CA SER A 56 10.51 1.96 15.61
C SER A 56 11.11 1.47 14.28
N ALA A 57 11.29 0.15 14.13
CA ALA A 57 11.92 -0.41 12.93
C ALA A 57 11.06 -0.17 11.67
N ILE A 58 9.73 -0.25 11.83
CA ILE A 58 8.79 0.04 10.75
C ILE A 58 8.87 1.52 10.36
N GLY A 59 8.80 2.44 11.32
CA GLY A 59 8.92 3.87 11.07
C GLY A 59 10.26 4.27 10.44
N ASP A 60 11.37 3.68 10.87
CA ASP A 60 12.70 3.90 10.29
C ASP A 60 12.74 3.45 8.82
N SER A 61 12.17 2.29 8.50
CA SER A 61 12.12 1.79 7.12
C SER A 61 11.28 2.67 6.20
N TRP A 62 10.12 3.14 6.67
CA TRP A 62 9.28 4.06 5.91
C TRP A 62 9.94 5.42 5.72
N ARG A 63 10.69 5.93 6.71
CA ARG A 63 11.49 7.16 6.52
C ARG A 63 12.48 7.02 5.37
N GLN A 64 13.13 5.87 5.25
CA GLN A 64 14.08 5.61 4.16
C GLN A 64 13.36 5.50 2.80
N ILE A 65 12.22 4.81 2.75
CA ILE A 65 11.43 4.63 1.51
C ILE A 65 10.81 5.93 1.03
N LEU A 66 10.37 6.80 1.96
CA LEU A 66 9.71 8.08 1.65
C LEU A 66 10.69 9.25 1.52
N ALA A 67 11.98 9.08 1.84
CA ALA A 67 13.00 10.12 1.68
C ALA A 67 13.20 10.61 0.22
N PRO A 68 13.13 9.75 -0.82
CA PRO A 68 13.15 10.21 -2.20
C PRO A 68 11.93 11.09 -2.52
N GLN A 69 12.16 12.27 -3.10
CA GLN A 69 11.09 13.25 -3.41
C GLN A 69 10.33 12.94 -4.71
N HIS A 70 9.99 11.68 -4.94
CA HIS A 70 9.25 11.29 -6.13
C HIS A 70 7.76 11.17 -5.81
N ARG A 71 6.94 11.99 -6.49
CA ARG A 71 5.50 11.77 -6.54
C ARG A 71 5.25 10.45 -7.27
N LEU A 72 4.70 9.50 -6.55
CA LEU A 72 4.19 8.25 -7.12
C LEU A 72 2.67 8.26 -7.02
N ARG A 73 2.02 7.53 -7.94
CA ARG A 73 0.58 7.24 -7.88
C ARG A 73 0.41 5.75 -7.66
N ILE A 74 -0.46 5.35 -6.74
CA ILE A 74 -0.77 3.96 -6.44
C ILE A 74 -2.22 3.69 -6.80
N THR A 75 -2.45 2.64 -7.57
CA THR A 75 -3.81 2.12 -7.79
C THR A 75 -3.89 0.67 -7.34
N LEU A 76 -4.96 0.33 -6.62
CA LEU A 76 -5.17 -1.05 -6.16
C LEU A 76 -5.98 -1.83 -7.18
N SER A 77 -5.65 -3.11 -7.31
CA SER A 77 -6.42 -4.05 -8.14
C SER A 77 -6.42 -5.44 -7.49
N HIS A 78 -7.32 -6.32 -7.95
CA HIS A 78 -7.42 -7.71 -7.49
C HIS A 78 -7.56 -7.86 -5.96
N GLN A 79 -8.38 -7.01 -5.34
CA GLN A 79 -8.58 -7.01 -3.90
C GLN A 79 -9.36 -8.25 -3.43
N VAL A 80 -8.80 -8.95 -2.44
CA VAL A 80 -9.48 -10.00 -1.67
C VAL A 80 -9.47 -9.59 -0.20
N VAL A 81 -10.63 -9.64 0.45
CA VAL A 81 -10.80 -9.21 1.85
C VAL A 81 -11.29 -10.38 2.70
N PHE A 82 -10.62 -10.61 3.82
CA PHE A 82 -11.04 -11.51 4.90
C PHE A 82 -11.27 -10.65 6.14
N SER A 83 -12.49 -10.65 6.68
CA SER A 83 -12.84 -9.76 7.79
C SER A 83 -13.61 -10.48 8.88
N ASP A 84 -13.28 -10.14 10.12
CA ASP A 84 -13.96 -10.51 11.36
C ASP A 84 -14.08 -9.24 12.24
N ALA A 85 -14.74 -9.34 13.40
CA ALA A 85 -15.09 -8.20 14.25
C ALA A 85 -13.89 -7.31 14.65
N HIS A 86 -12.70 -7.89 14.81
CA HIS A 86 -11.51 -7.18 15.30
C HIS A 86 -10.28 -7.33 14.40
N LEU A 87 -10.38 -8.07 13.29
CA LEU A 87 -9.27 -8.34 12.38
C LEU A 87 -9.76 -8.29 10.94
N CYS A 88 -9.05 -7.57 10.09
CA CYS A 88 -9.31 -7.52 8.66
C CYS A 88 -8.00 -7.71 7.90
N VAL A 89 -8.00 -8.54 6.86
CA VAL A 89 -6.85 -8.83 6.01
C VAL A 89 -7.22 -8.54 4.57
N HIS A 90 -6.46 -7.68 3.92
CA HIS A 90 -6.60 -7.32 2.52
C HIS A 90 -5.40 -7.87 1.75
N CYS A 91 -5.65 -8.67 0.72
CA CYS A 91 -4.66 -9.02 -0.29
C CYS A 91 -4.92 -8.17 -1.54
N VAL A 92 -3.91 -7.44 -2.01
CA VAL A 92 -4.04 -6.49 -3.11
C VAL A 92 -2.85 -6.53 -4.05
N HIS A 93 -3.08 -6.12 -5.29
CA HIS A 93 -2.02 -5.70 -6.19
C HIS A 93 -1.90 -4.17 -6.12
N GLU A 94 -0.74 -3.68 -5.70
CA GLU A 94 -0.37 -2.27 -5.71
C GLU A 94 0.31 -1.96 -7.05
N ASN A 95 -0.36 -1.18 -7.90
CA ASN A 95 0.19 -0.69 -9.16
C ASN A 95 0.82 0.68 -8.91
N ILE A 96 2.14 0.69 -8.73
CA ILE A 96 2.92 1.88 -8.40
C ILE A 96 3.42 2.51 -9.70
N HIS A 97 2.93 3.71 -9.99
CA HIS A 97 3.35 4.50 -11.14
C HIS A 97 4.41 5.51 -10.72
N HIS A 98 5.63 5.34 -11.24
CA HIS A 98 6.75 6.26 -11.03
C HIS A 98 6.78 7.42 -12.05
N GLY A 99 5.91 7.35 -13.06
CA GLY A 99 5.76 8.32 -14.15
C GLY A 99 4.54 7.97 -15.01
N ASP A 100 4.37 8.64 -16.15
CA ASP A 100 3.20 8.46 -17.02
C ASP A 100 3.34 7.31 -18.03
N ARG A 101 4.55 6.76 -18.21
CA ARG A 101 4.80 5.69 -19.18
C ARG A 101 4.55 4.32 -18.57
N PHE A 102 4.20 3.35 -19.41
CA PHE A 102 3.93 1.98 -18.98
C PHE A 102 5.18 1.30 -18.39
N GLU A 103 6.36 1.65 -18.89
CA GLU A 103 7.63 1.13 -18.40
C GLU A 103 7.88 1.53 -16.94
N ASP A 104 7.28 2.64 -16.50
CA ASP A 104 7.40 3.23 -15.16
C ASP A 104 6.40 2.60 -14.15
N LEU A 105 5.72 1.50 -14.50
CA LEU A 105 4.78 0.76 -13.63
C LEU A 105 5.46 -0.38 -12.87
N SER A 106 5.47 -0.33 -11.54
CA SER A 106 5.82 -1.49 -10.70
C SER A 106 4.55 -2.15 -10.17
N VAL A 107 4.50 -3.48 -10.19
CA VAL A 107 3.41 -4.24 -9.56
C VAL A 107 3.96 -4.89 -8.31
N ILE A 108 3.36 -4.60 -7.17
CA ILE A 108 3.64 -5.22 -5.87
C ILE A 108 2.41 -6.00 -5.45
N ILE A 109 2.61 -7.19 -4.87
CA ILE A 109 1.54 -7.95 -4.24
C ILE A 109 1.70 -7.77 -2.74
N ALA A 110 0.66 -7.27 -2.09
CA ALA A 110 0.67 -6.97 -0.67
C ALA A 110 -0.42 -7.72 0.09
N THR A 111 -0.08 -8.18 1.30
CA THR A 111 -1.01 -8.59 2.34
C THR A 111 -0.94 -7.58 3.47
N ASN A 112 -2.02 -6.82 3.63
CA ASN A 112 -2.18 -5.84 4.70
C ASN A 112 -3.14 -6.41 5.75
N ALA A 113 -2.77 -6.38 7.03
CA ALA A 113 -3.67 -6.76 8.11
C ALA A 113 -3.90 -5.57 9.04
N TYR A 114 -5.14 -5.42 9.48
CA TYR A 114 -5.63 -4.34 10.32
C TYR A 114 -6.34 -4.93 11.54
N ARG A 115 -6.14 -4.32 12.70
CA ARG A 115 -6.79 -4.71 13.95
C ARG A 115 -7.55 -3.54 14.54
N PHE A 116 -8.73 -3.81 15.10
CA PHE A 116 -9.45 -2.86 15.93
C PHE A 116 -8.98 -2.97 17.37
N ASP A 117 -8.51 -1.87 17.96
CA ASP A 117 -7.92 -1.82 19.31
C ASP A 117 -8.86 -1.22 20.39
N GLY A 118 -10.12 -0.95 20.02
CA GLY A 118 -11.09 -0.26 20.88
C GLY A 118 -11.14 1.25 20.69
N GLN A 119 -10.09 1.86 20.12
CA GLN A 119 -10.01 3.29 19.78
C GLN A 119 -10.07 3.52 18.26
N GLY A 120 -9.81 2.49 17.46
CA GLY A 120 -10.06 2.46 16.03
C GLY A 120 -9.30 1.33 15.34
N TRP A 121 -9.35 1.32 14.01
CA TRP A 121 -8.60 0.40 13.18
C TRP A 121 -7.20 0.92 12.93
N ARG A 122 -6.20 0.02 13.02
CA ARG A 122 -4.79 0.29 12.78
C ARG A 122 -4.16 -0.85 11.98
N MET A 123 -3.15 -0.55 11.17
CA MET A 123 -2.36 -1.56 10.48
C MET A 123 -1.42 -2.28 11.46
N ILE A 124 -1.41 -3.61 11.39
CA ILE A 124 -0.53 -4.48 12.19
C ILE A 124 0.43 -5.29 11.33
N LEU A 125 0.14 -5.44 10.03
CA LEU A 125 0.99 -6.12 9.06
C LEU A 125 0.93 -5.41 7.72
N HIS A 126 2.09 -5.20 7.11
CA HIS A 126 2.25 -5.00 5.66
C HIS A 126 3.30 -5.99 5.19
N HIS A 127 2.93 -6.94 4.33
CA HIS A 127 3.87 -7.85 3.69
C HIS A 127 3.74 -7.71 2.19
N ALA A 128 4.78 -7.18 1.56
CA ALA A 128 4.86 -6.92 0.15
C ALA A 128 5.90 -7.81 -0.55
N SER A 129 5.61 -8.18 -1.79
CA SER A 129 6.50 -8.94 -2.66
C SER A 129 6.41 -8.45 -4.11
N PRO A 130 7.45 -8.66 -4.94
CA PRO A 130 7.37 -8.30 -6.35
C PRO A 130 6.25 -9.08 -7.05
N GLY A 131 5.36 -8.37 -7.75
CA GLY A 131 4.33 -8.95 -8.61
C GLY A 131 4.78 -9.05 -10.07
N ALA A 132 4.14 -9.92 -10.83
CA ALA A 132 4.32 -9.96 -12.28
C ALA A 132 3.65 -8.72 -12.90
N ARG A 133 4.41 -7.93 -13.67
CA ARG A 133 3.83 -6.88 -14.50
C ARG A 133 2.98 -7.55 -15.60
N PRO A 134 1.71 -7.15 -15.80
CA PRO A 134 0.94 -7.66 -16.91
C PRO A 134 1.64 -7.34 -18.23
N ALA A 135 1.59 -8.26 -19.19
CA ALA A 135 2.15 -8.01 -20.52
C ALA A 135 1.47 -6.78 -21.13
N ARG A 136 2.25 -5.91 -21.78
CA ARG A 136 1.70 -4.80 -22.55
C ARG A 136 0.74 -5.38 -23.60
N ALA A 137 -0.52 -4.95 -23.58
CA ALA A 137 -1.45 -5.32 -24.63
C ALA A 137 -0.85 -4.89 -25.98
N PRO A 138 -0.92 -5.73 -27.04
CA PRO A 138 -0.44 -5.34 -28.35
C PRO A 138 -1.11 -4.03 -28.75
N SER A 139 -0.32 -3.06 -29.19
CA SER A 139 -0.86 -1.83 -29.78
C SER A 139 -1.75 -2.23 -30.94
N VAL A 140 -3.05 -1.93 -30.84
CA VAL A 140 -3.97 -2.07 -31.96
C VAL A 140 -3.52 -1.03 -32.98
N GLU A 141 -2.80 -1.47 -34.02
CA GLU A 141 -2.52 -0.59 -35.15
C GLU A 141 -3.86 -0.19 -35.77
N PRO A 142 -4.06 1.11 -36.09
CA PRO A 142 -5.26 1.53 -36.79
C PRO A 142 -5.34 0.79 -38.13
N VAL A 143 -6.47 0.13 -38.37
CA VAL A 143 -6.75 -0.50 -39.67
C VAL A 143 -6.62 0.57 -40.76
N PRO A 144 -5.75 0.39 -41.77
CA PRO A 144 -5.63 1.34 -42.86
C PRO A 144 -7.00 1.53 -43.51
N PRO A 145 -7.40 2.77 -43.85
CA PRO A 145 -8.66 2.98 -44.56
C PRO A 145 -8.65 2.16 -45.85
N ASP A 146 -9.75 1.42 -46.06
CA ASP A 146 -9.92 0.55 -47.22
C ASP A 146 -9.62 1.34 -48.50
N ARG A 147 -8.70 0.83 -49.32
CA ARG A 147 -8.27 1.50 -50.53
C ARG A 147 -9.45 1.41 -51.49
N ALA A 148 -10.24 2.48 -51.59
CA ALA A 148 -11.37 2.56 -52.51
C ALA A 148 -10.90 2.07 -53.89
N VAL A 149 -11.45 0.93 -54.31
CA VAL A 149 -11.20 0.35 -55.61
C VAL A 149 -11.87 1.29 -56.62
N HIS A 150 -11.04 2.01 -57.38
CA HIS A 150 -11.46 2.77 -58.54
C HIS A 150 -11.65 1.85 -59.74
#